data_AF-A0A8T1UI38-F1
#
_entry.id   AF-A0A8T1UI38-F1
#
_cell.length_a   1.000
_cell.length_b   1.000
_cell.length_c   1.000
_cell.angle_alpha   90.00
_cell.angle_beta   90.00
_cell.angle_gamma   90.00
#
_symmetry.space_group_name_H-M   'P 1'
#
loop_
_entity.id
_entity.type
_entity.pdbx_description
1 polymer ?
#
loop_
_entity_poly.entity_id
_entity_poly.type
_entity_poly.pdbx_seq_one_letter_code
_entity_poly.pdbx_strand_id
1 'polypeptide(L)'
;MSTSRCKAELVKLMSFKDDKKYDVGHNFTTEELLCITPDLLYRWMNKRAYGDPEPNEDMRPIHIRSSTLRSAKKAISAFMLRLNTTWDP
;
A
#
# COMPACT_ATOMS: atom_id res chain seq x y z
N MET A 1 3.04 -17.59 -1.61
CA MET A 1 2.30 -16.45 -2.21
C MET A 1 2.98 -16.12 -3.52
N SER A 2 2.26 -16.08 -4.64
CA SER A 2 2.87 -15.71 -5.92
C SER A 2 3.32 -14.24 -5.85
N THR A 3 4.60 -13.98 -6.10
CA THR A 3 5.24 -12.65 -5.99
C THR A 3 4.58 -11.60 -6.89
N SER A 4 3.93 -12.05 -7.98
CA SER A 4 3.18 -11.21 -8.93
C SER A 4 2.01 -10.45 -8.29
N ARG A 5 1.22 -11.10 -7.43
CA ARG A 5 0.08 -10.45 -6.75
C ARG A 5 0.55 -9.40 -5.74
N CYS A 6 1.67 -9.65 -5.07
CA CYS A 6 2.25 -8.68 -4.15
C CYS A 6 2.74 -7.44 -4.91
N LYS A 7 3.45 -7.64 -6.04
CA LYS A 7 3.89 -6.55 -6.92
C LYS A 7 2.72 -5.71 -7.44
N ALA A 8 1.63 -6.34 -7.85
CA ALA A 8 0.46 -5.61 -8.34
C ALA A 8 -0.16 -4.66 -7.29
N GLU A 9 -0.18 -5.07 -6.01
CA GLU A 9 -0.67 -4.19 -4.94
C GLU A 9 0.34 -3.08 -4.60
N LEU A 10 1.64 -3.38 -4.66
CA LEU A 10 2.70 -2.39 -4.50
C LEU A 10 2.64 -1.31 -5.59
N VAL A 11 2.47 -1.70 -6.85
CA VAL A 11 2.30 -0.79 -7.99
C VAL A 11 1.13 0.17 -7.77
N LYS A 12 0.00 -0.32 -7.26
CA LYS A 12 -1.17 0.51 -6.94
C LYS A 12 -0.90 1.51 -5.81
N LEU A 13 -0.15 1.12 -4.79
CA LEU A 13 0.23 2.01 -3.69
C LEU A 13 1.19 3.11 -4.18
N MET A 14 2.23 2.72 -4.92
CA MET A 14 3.22 3.68 -5.43
C MET A 14 2.61 4.62 -6.47
N SER A 15 1.67 4.12 -7.29
CA SER A 15 0.91 4.96 -8.21
C SER A 15 0.08 6.02 -7.49
N PHE A 16 -0.49 5.67 -6.32
CA PHE A 16 -1.21 6.62 -5.47
C PHE A 16 -0.28 7.64 -4.81
N LYS A 17 0.91 7.22 -4.38
CA LYS A 17 1.92 8.09 -3.76
C LYS A 17 2.42 9.17 -4.74
N ASP A 18 2.81 8.74 -5.94
CA ASP A 18 3.52 9.61 -6.89
C ASP A 18 2.58 10.27 -7.93
N ASP A 19 1.26 9.99 -7.82
CA ASP A 19 0.21 10.38 -8.77
C ASP A 19 0.56 10.04 -10.23
N LYS A 20 1.14 8.85 -10.41
CA LYS A 20 1.64 8.35 -11.71
C LYS A 20 1.20 6.92 -11.94
N LYS A 21 1.06 6.52 -13.21
CA LYS A 21 0.78 5.12 -13.55
C LYS A 21 2.09 4.38 -13.78
N TYR A 22 2.37 3.41 -12.93
CA TYR A 22 3.48 2.46 -13.12
C TYR A 22 3.02 1.22 -13.88
N ASP A 23 3.93 0.61 -14.65
CA ASP A 23 3.70 -0.70 -15.26
C ASP A 23 3.69 -1.80 -14.18
N VAL A 24 2.94 -2.88 -14.44
CA VAL A 24 2.81 -4.01 -13.49
C VAL A 24 4.14 -4.74 -13.29
N GLY A 25 5.05 -4.67 -14.26
CA GLY A 25 6.41 -5.21 -14.21
C GLY A 25 7.45 -4.26 -13.61
N HIS A 26 7.07 -3.04 -13.20
CA HIS A 26 8.00 -2.08 -12.64
C HIS A 26 8.64 -2.60 -11.34
N ASN A 27 9.97 -2.49 -11.26
CA ASN A 27 10.72 -2.86 -10.07
C ASN A 27 11.13 -1.58 -9.34
N PHE A 28 10.48 -1.34 -8.20
CA PHE A 28 10.82 -0.24 -7.31
C PHE A 28 12.17 -0.46 -6.63
N THR A 29 12.95 0.59 -6.47
CA THR A 29 14.23 0.53 -5.76
C THR A 29 14.02 0.42 -4.25
N THR A 30 15.06 0.01 -3.53
CA THR A 30 15.02 -0.09 -2.06
C THR A 30 14.71 1.26 -1.41
N GLU A 31 15.27 2.35 -1.94
CA GLU A 31 15.05 3.71 -1.44
C GLU A 31 13.59 4.13 -1.59
N GLU A 32 12.96 3.79 -2.72
CA GLU A 32 11.54 4.06 -2.97
C GLU A 32 10.63 3.29 -2.01
N LEU A 33 10.98 2.03 -1.72
CA LEU A 33 10.28 1.19 -0.76
C LEU A 33 10.43 1.70 0.68
N LEU A 34 11.61 2.23 1.03
CA LEU A 34 11.87 2.83 2.35
C LEU A 34 11.06 4.11 2.58
N CYS A 35 10.66 4.81 1.52
CA CYS A 35 9.78 5.97 1.62
C CYS A 35 8.30 5.62 1.90
N ILE A 36 7.92 4.33 1.93
CA ILE A 36 6.54 3.95 2.25
C ILE A 36 6.29 4.12 3.74
N THR A 37 5.47 5.12 4.10
CA THR A 37 5.11 5.42 5.49
C THR A 37 3.78 4.77 5.90
N PRO A 38 3.53 4.57 7.21
CA PRO A 38 2.23 4.13 7.70
C PRO A 38 1.08 5.08 7.33
N ASP A 39 1.34 6.39 7.30
CA ASP A 39 0.35 7.41 6.90
C ASP A 39 -0.07 7.27 5.43
N LEU A 40 0.91 7.10 4.54
CA LEU A 40 0.63 6.83 3.12
C LEU A 40 -0.23 5.57 2.95
N LEU A 41 0.10 4.51 3.69
CA LEU A 41 -0.67 3.27 3.67
C LEU A 41 -2.11 3.49 4.17
N TYR A 42 -2.28 4.27 5.24
CA TYR A 42 -3.59 4.61 5.80
C TYR A 42 -4.45 5.37 4.79
N ARG A 43 -3.93 6.47 4.22
CA ARG A 43 -4.63 7.28 3.21
C ARG A 43 -4.98 6.46 1.96
N TRP A 44 -4.08 5.58 1.52
CA TRP A 44 -4.35 4.68 0.40
C TRP A 44 -5.45 3.66 0.70
N MET A 45 -5.44 3.05 1.90
CA MET A 45 -6.48 2.11 2.33
C MET A 45 -7.84 2.81 2.45
N ASN A 46 -7.86 4.04 2.95
CA ASN A 46 -9.06 4.86 3.01
C ASN A 46 -9.61 5.17 1.62
N LYS A 47 -8.75 5.63 0.68
CA LYS A 47 -9.14 5.87 -0.70
C LYS A 47 -9.83 4.66 -1.32
N ARG A 48 -9.34 3.45 -1.02
CA ARG A 48 -9.91 2.20 -1.53
C ARG A 48 -11.22 1.79 -0.87
N ALA A 49 -11.38 2.06 0.41
CA ALA A 49 -12.55 1.65 1.18
C ALA A 49 -13.72 2.64 1.04
N TYR A 50 -13.42 3.92 1.19
CA TYR A 50 -14.37 5.02 1.26
C TYR A 50 -14.44 5.86 -0.03
N GLY A 51 -13.50 5.68 -0.96
CA GLY A 51 -13.39 6.51 -2.15
C GLY A 51 -12.61 7.82 -1.92
N ASP A 52 -12.22 8.11 -0.68
CA ASP A 52 -11.53 9.32 -0.25
C ASP A 52 -10.33 8.97 0.67
N PRO A 53 -9.15 9.59 0.52
CA PRO A 53 -8.01 9.33 1.41
C PRO A 53 -8.22 9.84 2.84
N GLU A 54 -9.08 10.84 3.03
CA GLU A 54 -9.39 11.52 4.29
C GLU A 54 -10.92 11.49 4.52
N PRO A 55 -11.48 10.29 4.78
CA PRO A 55 -12.92 10.13 4.94
C PRO A 55 -13.40 10.85 6.19
N ASN A 56 -14.63 11.38 6.12
CA ASN A 56 -15.33 11.92 7.28
C ASN A 56 -16.10 10.81 8.05
N GLU A 57 -16.69 11.16 9.19
CA GLU A 57 -17.41 10.22 10.06
C GLU A 57 -18.68 9.61 9.42
N ASP A 58 -19.30 10.32 8.46
CA ASP A 58 -20.53 9.88 7.79
C ASP A 58 -20.27 8.91 6.62
N MET A 59 -19.03 8.87 6.12
CA MET A 59 -18.66 8.03 4.99
C MET A 59 -18.64 6.56 5.35
N ARG A 60 -19.14 5.71 4.43
CA ARG A 60 -19.20 4.26 4.61
C ARG A 60 -18.18 3.55 3.71
N PRO A 61 -17.51 2.49 4.20
CA PRO A 61 -16.50 1.76 3.43
C PRO A 61 -17.15 0.76 2.47
N ILE A 62 -17.82 1.25 1.42
CA ILE A 62 -18.63 0.43 0.50
C ILE A 62 -17.86 -0.06 -0.74
N HIS A 63 -16.68 0.48 -1.02
CA HIS A 63 -15.99 0.24 -2.29
C HIS A 63 -15.20 -1.07 -2.31
N ILE A 64 -14.84 -1.61 -1.14
CA ILE A 64 -14.04 -2.84 -1.07
C ILE A 64 -14.36 -3.68 0.17
N ARG A 65 -14.26 -5.00 0.03
CA ARG A 65 -14.40 -5.93 1.16
C ARG A 65 -13.18 -5.87 2.07
N SER A 66 -13.42 -5.98 3.38
CA SER A 66 -12.37 -6.00 4.41
C SER A 66 -11.33 -7.11 4.20
N SER A 67 -11.72 -8.27 3.68
CA SER A 67 -10.81 -9.38 3.36
C SER A 67 -9.83 -9.05 2.22
N THR A 68 -10.28 -8.28 1.23
CA THR A 68 -9.44 -7.84 0.12
C THR A 68 -8.47 -6.77 0.59
N LEU A 69 -8.95 -5.82 1.39
CA LEU A 69 -8.13 -4.77 1.99
C LEU A 69 -7.03 -5.35 2.90
N ARG A 70 -7.38 -6.36 3.72
CA ARG A 70 -6.41 -7.12 4.54
C ARG A 70 -5.36 -7.83 3.70
N SER A 71 -5.78 -8.45 2.60
CA SER A 71 -4.88 -9.14 1.68
C SER A 71 -3.91 -8.17 1.00
N ALA A 72 -4.37 -6.98 0.63
CA ALA A 72 -3.53 -5.91 0.07
C ALA A 72 -2.49 -5.40 1.08
N LYS A 73 -2.90 -5.14 2.32
CA LYS A 73 -1.97 -4.77 3.40
C LYS A 73 -0.88 -5.82 3.58
N LYS A 74 -1.27 -7.11 3.64
CA LYS A 74 -0.32 -8.23 3.77
C LYS A 74 0.67 -8.29 2.61
N ALA A 75 0.21 -8.04 1.38
CA ALA A 75 1.05 -7.98 0.20
C ALA A 75 2.10 -6.87 0.27
N ILE A 76 1.72 -5.67 0.74
CA ILE A 76 2.64 -4.55 0.88
C ILE A 76 3.65 -4.79 2.00
N SER A 77 3.21 -5.34 3.14
CA SER A 77 4.10 -5.66 4.26
C SER A 77 5.23 -6.63 3.87
N ALA A 78 5.05 -7.45 2.83
CA ALA A 78 6.12 -8.32 2.33
C ALA A 78 7.31 -7.54 1.72
N PHE A 79 7.13 -6.26 1.35
CA PHE A 79 8.19 -5.38 0.84
C PHE A 79 8.74 -4.42 1.91
N MET A 80 8.11 -4.36 3.09
CA MET A 80 8.51 -3.52 4.22
C MET A 80 9.50 -4.26 5.14
N LEU A 81 10.55 -4.85 4.58
CA LEU A 81 11.49 -5.66 5.35
C LEU A 81 12.65 -4.81 5.88
N ARG A 82 12.40 -4.14 7.01
CA ARG A 82 13.46 -3.78 7.99
C ARG A 82 13.87 -5.02 8.80
N LEU A 83 13.98 -6.20 8.17
CA LEU A 83 14.16 -7.48 8.87
C LEU A 83 15.46 -7.59 9.66
N ASN A 84 16.53 -6.91 9.20
CA ASN A 84 17.87 -7.01 9.77
C ASN A 84 18.41 -5.68 10.31
N THR A 85 17.56 -4.66 10.42
CA THR A 85 17.94 -3.39 11.06
C THR A 85 17.72 -3.52 12.56
N THR A 86 18.79 -3.37 13.35
CA THR A 86 18.71 -3.16 14.80
C THR A 86 17.75 -2.00 15.07
N TRP A 87 16.88 -2.14 16.07
CA TRP A 87 16.00 -1.06 16.51
C TRP A 87 16.82 0.20 16.79
N ASP A 88 16.35 1.36 16.31
CA ASP A 88 16.95 2.64 16.68
C ASP A 88 16.93 2.75 18.23
N PRO A 89 18.03 3.15 18.88
CA PRO A 89 18.17 3.14 20.33
C PRO A 89 17.18 4.06 21.06
#